data_AF-A0A420IQX3-F1
#
_entry.id   AF-A0A420IQX3-F1
#
_cell.length_a   1.000
_cell.length_b   1.000
_cell.length_c   1.000
_cell.angle_alpha   90.00
_cell.angle_beta   90.00
_cell.angle_gamma   90.00
#
_symmetry.space_group_name_H-M   'P 1'
#
loop_
_entity.id
_entity.type
_entity.pdbx_description
1 polymer ?
#
loop_
_entity_poly.entity_id
_entity_poly.type
_entity_poly.pdbx_seq_one_letter_code
_entity_poly.pdbx_strand_id
1 'polypeptide(L)' 'MSQSKGQIALAIQAIRLDQFKLLKTACTAFNAPYTTARRRVEGAPERRVCTPNGRKLSDLEEQTLEQW' A
#
# COMPACT_ATOMS: atom_id res chain seq x y z
N MET A 1 14.58 -4.17 -8.39
CA MET A 1 13.12 -4.43 -8.46
C MET A 1 12.62 -4.87 -7.10
N SER A 2 11.68 -4.15 -6.47
CA SER A 2 11.23 -4.41 -5.09
C SER A 2 10.25 -5.59 -5.05
N GLN A 3 10.79 -6.80 -4.85
CA GLN A 3 10.05 -8.06 -4.81
C GLN A 3 8.93 -8.09 -3.74
N SER A 4 9.05 -7.27 -2.69
CA SER A 4 8.11 -7.24 -1.57
C SER A 4 6.71 -6.71 -1.91
N LYS A 5 6.59 -5.80 -2.89
CA LYS A 5 5.28 -5.21 -3.25
C LYS A 5 4.36 -6.23 -3.93
N GLY A 6 4.91 -7.00 -4.86
CA GLY A 6 4.16 -8.05 -5.57
C GLY A 6 3.71 -9.16 -4.61
N GLN A 7 4.59 -9.57 -3.70
CA GLN A 7 4.27 -10.59 -2.68
C GLN A 7 3.12 -10.17 -1.76
N ILE A 8 3.07 -8.91 -1.34
CA ILE A 8 1.97 -8.38 -0.53
C ILE A 8 0.67 -8.37 -1.31
N ALA A 9 0.69 -7.94 -2.58
CA ALA A 9 -0.49 -7.94 -3.44
C ALA A 9 -1.03 -9.36 -3.65
N LEU A 10 -0.16 -10.34 -3.89
CA LEU A 10 -0.51 -11.75 -4.01
C LEU A 10 -1.11 -12.31 -2.71
N ALA A 11 -0.52 -12.00 -1.55
CA ALA A 11 -1.05 -12.45 -0.27
C ALA A 11 -2.46 -11.89 0.00
N ILE A 12 -2.72 -10.63 -0.37
CA ILE A 12 -4.05 -10.02 -0.23
C ILE A 12 -5.04 -10.63 -1.21
N GLN A 13 -4.62 -10.88 -2.45
CA GLN A 13 -5.48 -11.50 -3.46
C GLN A 13 -5.85 -12.93 -3.07
N ALA A 14 -4.92 -13.71 -2.51
CA ALA A 14 -5.18 -15.07 -2.06
C ALA A 14 -6.23 -15.14 -0.94
N ILE A 15 -6.26 -14.14 -0.05
CA ILE A 15 -7.32 -13.98 0.96
C ILE A 15 -8.66 -13.65 0.30
N ARG A 16 -8.68 -12.74 -0.68
CA ARG A 16 -9.90 -12.37 -1.42
C ARG A 16 -10.49 -13.52 -2.23
N LEU A 17 -9.65 -14.44 -2.67
CA LEU A 17 -10.04 -15.66 -3.38
C LEU A 17 -10.35 -16.83 -2.43
N ASP A 18 -10.45 -16.58 -1.12
CA ASP A 18 -10.71 -17.58 -0.07
C ASP A 18 -9.72 -18.76 -0.03
N GLN A 19 -8.52 -18.59 -0.62
CA GLN A 19 -7.47 -19.62 -0.62
C GLN A 19 -6.85 -19.79 0.77
N PHE A 20 -6.91 -18.74 1.58
CA PHE A 20 -6.44 -18.75 2.96
C PHE A 20 -7.48 -18.10 3.86
N LYS A 21 -7.69 -18.68 5.05
CA LYS A 21 -8.58 -18.10 6.07
C LYS A 21 -7.95 -16.95 6.84
N LEU A 22 -6.61 -16.93 6.93
CA LEU A 22 -5.87 -15.95 7.74
C LEU A 22 -4.81 -15.26 6.90
N LEU A 23 -4.78 -13.92 7.00
CA LEU A 23 -3.79 -13.06 6.32
C LEU A 23 -2.35 -13.45 6.69
N LYS A 24 -2.13 -13.85 7.93
CA LYS A 24 -0.81 -14.28 8.42
C LYS A 24 -0.29 -15.50 7.65
N THR A 25 -1.16 -16.49 7.40
CA THR A 25 -0.82 -17.71 6.65
C THR A 25 -0.49 -17.39 5.20
N ALA A 26 -1.29 -16.55 4.55
CA ALA A 26 -1.00 -16.10 3.18
C ALA A 26 0.33 -15.33 3.13
N CYS A 27 0.59 -14.43 4.08
CA CYS A 27 1.86 -13.70 4.15
C CYS A 27 3.06 -14.63 4.33
N THR A 28 2.94 -15.67 5.16
CA THR A 28 3.99 -16.68 5.32
C THR A 28 4.23 -17.45 4.02
N ALA A 29 3.16 -17.85 3.31
CA ALA A 29 3.28 -18.59 2.04
C ALA A 29 3.97 -17.78 0.94
N PHE A 30 3.68 -16.48 0.85
CA PHE A 30 4.27 -15.58 -0.16
C PHE A 30 5.52 -14.83 0.32
N ASN A 31 6.06 -15.17 1.51
CA ASN A 31 7.18 -14.48 2.15
C ASN A 31 6.98 -12.95 2.22
N ALA A 32 5.74 -12.51 2.49
CA ALA A 32 5.35 -11.11 2.54
C ALA A 32 5.36 -10.59 4.00
N PRO A 33 5.79 -9.34 4.24
CA PRO A 33 5.77 -8.76 5.58
C PRO A 33 4.33 -8.52 6.06
N TYR A 34 3.93 -9.28 7.09
CA TYR A 34 2.57 -9.28 7.65
C TYR A 34 2.07 -7.90 8.06
N THR A 35 2.88 -7.12 8.79
CA THR A 35 2.49 -5.78 9.27
C THR A 35 2.18 -4.83 8.11
N THR A 36 2.89 -4.99 7.00
CA THR A 36 2.70 -4.19 5.80
C THR A 36 1.42 -4.63 5.10
N ALA A 37 1.22 -5.94 4.90
CA ALA A 37 0.01 -6.49 4.30
C ALA A 37 -1.25 -6.11 5.08
N ARG A 38 -1.23 -6.21 6.42
CA ARG A 38 -2.35 -5.82 7.29
C ARG A 38 -2.74 -4.36 7.09
N ARG A 39 -1.76 -3.46 7.08
CA ARG A 39 -2.00 -2.02 6.81
C ARG A 39 -2.64 -1.79 5.44
N ARG A 40 -2.25 -2.55 4.40
CA ARG A 40 -2.89 -2.43 3.06
C ARG A 40 -4.35 -2.90 3.09
N VAL A 41 -4.64 -3.99 3.81
CA VAL A 41 -6.03 -4.47 3.98
C VAL A 41 -6.88 -3.46 4.73
N GLU A 42 -6.33 -2.80 5.75
CA GLU A 42 -6.95 -1.69 6.49
C GLU A 42 -7.11 -0.40 5.64
N GLY A 43 -6.66 -0.39 4.38
CA GLY A 43 -6.81 0.74 3.47
C GLY A 43 -5.69 1.78 3.55
N ALA A 44 -4.61 1.54 4.30
CA ALA A 44 -3.47 2.44 4.33
C ALA A 44 -2.68 2.37 3.01
N PRO A 45 -2.63 3.47 2.22
CA PRO A 45 -1.92 3.47 0.96
C PRO A 45 -0.41 3.41 1.15
N GLU A 46 0.32 3.18 0.06
CA GLU A 46 1.78 3.28 0.11
C GLU A 46 2.19 4.72 0.46
N ARG A 47 3.22 4.89 1.29
CA ARG A 47 3.75 6.21 1.68
C ARG A 47 4.03 7.16 0.50
N ARG A 48 4.34 6.62 -0.68
CA ARG A 48 4.58 7.41 -1.91
C ARG A 48 3.31 8.06 -2.47
N VAL A 49 2.15 7.46 -2.18
CA VAL A 49 0.83 7.95 -2.62
C VAL A 49 0.19 8.81 -1.53
N CYS A 50 0.56 8.59 -0.26
CA CYS A 50 0.10 9.42 0.86
C CYS A 50 0.52 10.88 0.69
N THR A 51 -0.43 11.80 0.89
CA THR A 51 -0.13 13.22 1.06
C THR A 51 0.69 13.43 2.35
N PRO A 52 1.84 14.11 2.28
CA PRO A 52 2.62 14.43 3.48
C PRO A 52 1.82 15.32 4.43
N ASN A 53 1.89 15.06 5.75
CA ASN A 53 1.19 15.87 6.76
C ASN A 53 1.61 17.35 6.77
N GLY A 54 2.81 17.66 6.25
CA GLY A 54 3.32 19.03 6.13
C GLY A 54 2.95 19.72 4.82
N ARG A 55 2.21 19.06 3.93
CA ARG A 55 1.77 19.66 2.67
C ARG A 55 0.69 20.71 2.98
N LYS A 56 1.03 21.98 2.76
CA LYS A 56 0.14 23.12 2.99
C LYS A 56 -0.64 23.53 1.74
N LEU A 57 -0.02 23.36 0.57
CA LEU A 57 -0.58 23.75 -0.71
C LEU A 57 -1.17 22.53 -1.43
N SER A 58 -2.31 22.72 -2.05
CA SER A 58 -2.92 21.77 -2.98
C SER A 58 -2.17 21.74 -4.32
N ASP A 59 -2.36 20.67 -5.09
CA ASP A 59 -1.75 20.53 -6.42
C ASP A 59 -2.05 21.73 -7.33
N LEU A 60 -3.24 22.32 -7.20
CA LEU A 60 -3.67 23.49 -7.96
C LEU A 60 -2.93 24.77 -7.55
N GLU A 61 -2.71 24.97 -6.25
CA GLU A 61 -1.99 26.15 -5.73
C GLU A 61 -0.52 26.10 -6.13
N GLU A 62 0.11 24.92 -6.07
CA GLU A 62 1.47 24.71 -6.56
C GLU A 62 1.57 25.01 -8.07
N GLN A 63 0.63 24.47 -8.88
CA GLN A 63 0.60 24.71 -10.32
C GLN A 63 0.40 26.20 -10.68
N THR A 64 -0.40 26.94 -9.90
CA THR A 64 -0.63 28.37 -10.13
C THR A 64 0.66 29.18 -9.92
N LEU A 65 1.46 28.83 -8.92
CA LEU A 65 2.74 29.49 -8.64
C LEU A 65 3.80 29.18 -9.69
N GLU A 66 3.79 27.98 -10.29
CA GLU A 66 4.71 27.61 -11.37
C GLU A 66 4.43 28.36 -12.68
N GLN A 67 3.18 28.80 -12.91
CA GLN A 67 2.77 29.51 -14.12
C GLN A 67 2.98 31.04 -14.06
N TRP A 68 3.27 31.58 -12.87
CA TRP A 68 3.58 33.01 -12.66
C TRP A 68 5.03 33.32 -13.00
#